data_AF-A0A3D0WX86-F1
#
_entry.id   AF-A0A3D0WX86-F1
#
_cell.length_a   1.000
_cell.length_b   1.000
_cell.length_c   1.000
_cell.angle_alpha   90.00
_cell.angle_beta   90.00
_cell.angle_gamma   90.00
#
_symmetry.space_group_name_H-M   'P 1'
#
loop_
_entity.id
_entity.type
_entity.pdbx_description
1 polymer ?
#
loop_
_entity_poly.entity_id
_entity_poly.type
_entity_poly.pdbx_seq_one_letter_code
_entity_poly.pdbx_strand_id
1 'polypeptide(L)'
;SLILLFSRGFVTLAAASEKLSVSRTTLINDLEPVKRLLRSRNLEVESHPNRGLRLLGRERERRRCIMDIILTRLGLSSAGAKQYNPFSSMILSLIGRSERDRDVIEQIIKAEERKNNLRFSDSAFVSLACYLTVAIGRMRTGNFAEDSPGPAKDRVPLARDLLAYATDYFSLPLREGEVRFLGEILAGFSPAHTGASYGNAVEIQVMATRFIQNVSRDLHIDLTSDFTFYTSLEKHLRATLLNRFDSLPQNSALELIRKNYPDVMRITKQELPILENYVHHRISENELSYLAMHICAAIERKRGNRKHARVAVVCSGGVGTSELLVERLKQRFDFQIVAVTAAHNADTLKNT
;
A
#
# COMPACT_ATOMS: atom_id res chain seq x y z
N SER A 1 -6.75 13.51 -11.25
CA SER A 1 -5.73 13.92 -10.25
C SER A 1 -4.36 14.23 -10.85
N LEU A 2 -3.71 13.32 -11.59
CA LEU A 2 -2.34 13.54 -12.10
C LEU A 2 -2.18 14.78 -12.98
N ILE A 3 -3.17 15.11 -13.81
CA ILE A 3 -3.15 16.34 -14.63
C ILE A 3 -2.98 17.60 -13.76
N LEU A 4 -3.71 17.69 -12.64
CA LEU A 4 -3.59 18.80 -11.70
C LEU A 4 -2.26 18.74 -10.94
N LEU A 5 -1.83 17.55 -10.51
CA LEU A 5 -0.57 17.36 -9.80
C LEU A 5 0.66 17.67 -10.66
N PHE A 6 0.59 17.58 -11.99
CA PHE A 6 1.68 17.98 -12.89
C PHE A 6 1.48 19.37 -13.51
N SER A 7 0.37 20.07 -13.25
CA SER A 7 0.10 21.36 -13.87
C SER A 7 1.08 22.45 -13.40
N ARG A 8 1.45 23.36 -14.31
CA ARG A 8 2.27 24.54 -13.98
C ARG A 8 1.44 25.72 -13.44
N GLY A 9 0.14 25.67 -13.64
CA GLY A 9 -0.79 26.72 -13.28
C GLY A 9 -2.22 26.26 -13.49
N PHE A 10 -3.03 27.13 -14.09
CA PHE A 10 -4.43 26.83 -14.38
C PHE A 10 -4.58 25.72 -15.42
N VAL A 11 -5.53 24.82 -15.19
CA VAL A 11 -5.95 23.77 -16.10
C VAL A 11 -7.43 23.99 -16.42
N THR A 12 -7.75 24.27 -17.68
CA THR A 12 -9.14 24.39 -18.10
C THR A 12 -9.79 23.01 -18.20
N LEU A 13 -11.09 22.93 -17.93
CA LEU A 13 -11.84 21.67 -18.11
C LEU A 13 -11.81 21.21 -19.58
N ALA A 14 -11.73 22.14 -20.53
CA ALA A 14 -11.59 21.82 -21.95
C ALA A 14 -10.25 21.13 -22.25
N ALA A 15 -9.13 21.68 -21.79
CA ALA A 15 -7.82 21.07 -21.98
C ALA A 15 -7.69 19.71 -21.27
N ALA A 16 -8.31 19.57 -20.09
CA ALA A 16 -8.36 18.29 -19.39
C ALA A 16 -9.23 17.26 -20.15
N SER A 17 -10.36 17.69 -20.72
CA SER A 17 -11.30 16.88 -21.48
C SER A 17 -10.67 16.32 -22.75
N GLU A 18 -9.97 17.19 -23.50
CA GLU A 18 -9.21 16.80 -24.69
C GLU A 18 -8.10 15.80 -24.35
N LYS A 19 -7.31 16.08 -23.31
CA LYS A 19 -6.19 15.22 -22.89
C LYS A 19 -6.63 13.84 -22.40
N LEU A 20 -7.84 13.72 -21.87
CA LEU A 20 -8.40 12.46 -21.38
C LEU A 20 -9.35 11.80 -22.37
N SER A 21 -9.67 12.47 -23.49
CA SER A 21 -10.66 12.03 -24.48
C SER A 21 -12.03 11.69 -23.87
N VAL A 22 -12.50 12.52 -22.91
CA VAL A 22 -13.80 12.36 -22.24
C VAL A 22 -14.62 13.64 -22.31
N SER A 23 -15.94 13.54 -22.12
CA SER A 23 -16.82 14.72 -22.11
C SER A 23 -16.55 15.64 -20.91
N ARG A 24 -16.85 16.94 -21.06
CA ARG A 24 -16.77 17.91 -19.96
C ARG A 24 -17.65 17.51 -18.77
N THR A 25 -18.83 16.94 -19.03
CA THR A 25 -19.78 16.50 -18.00
C THR A 25 -19.21 15.35 -17.17
N THR A 26 -18.55 14.37 -17.81
CA THR A 26 -17.83 13.29 -17.14
C THR A 26 -16.77 13.84 -16.19
N LEU A 27 -15.96 14.78 -16.67
CA LEU A 27 -14.92 15.42 -15.86
C LEU A 27 -15.46 16.18 -14.66
N ILE A 28 -16.62 16.83 -14.78
CA ILE A 28 -17.26 17.54 -13.66
C ILE A 28 -17.70 16.56 -12.59
N ASN A 29 -18.30 15.42 -12.98
CA ASN A 29 -18.74 14.40 -12.04
C ASN A 29 -17.55 13.75 -11.31
N ASP A 30 -16.43 13.54 -12.00
CA ASP A 30 -15.21 12.99 -11.42
C ASP A 30 -14.40 14.00 -10.59
N LEU A 31 -14.70 15.30 -10.70
CA LEU A 31 -13.92 16.34 -10.04
C LEU A 31 -14.07 16.31 -8.52
N GLU A 32 -15.27 16.03 -8.00
CA GLU A 32 -15.51 16.06 -6.55
C GLU A 32 -14.77 14.95 -5.80
N PRO A 33 -14.76 13.68 -6.25
CA PRO A 33 -13.86 12.66 -5.72
C PRO A 33 -12.37 13.06 -5.79
N VAL A 34 -11.93 13.69 -6.88
CA VAL A 34 -10.55 14.16 -7.04
C VAL A 34 -10.21 15.26 -6.04
N LYS A 35 -11.11 16.22 -5.82
CA LYS A 35 -10.95 17.29 -4.82
C LYS A 35 -10.84 16.71 -3.42
N ARG A 36 -11.68 15.74 -3.05
CA ARG A 36 -11.61 15.06 -1.74
C ARG A 36 -10.28 14.36 -1.53
N LEU A 37 -9.80 13.62 -2.54
CA LEU A 37 -8.49 12.95 -2.49
C LEU A 37 -7.33 13.93 -2.29
N LEU A 38 -7.36 15.08 -2.98
CA LEU A 38 -6.30 16.08 -2.87
C LEU A 38 -6.36 16.79 -1.51
N ARG A 39 -7.56 17.12 -1.02
CA ARG A 39 -7.76 17.75 0.30
C ARG A 39 -7.24 16.88 1.44
N SER A 40 -7.44 15.55 1.39
CA SER A 40 -6.89 14.64 2.41
C SER A 40 -5.35 14.59 2.41
N ARG A 41 -4.69 15.18 1.41
CA ARG A 41 -3.23 15.30 1.28
C ARG A 41 -2.73 16.73 1.49
N ASN A 42 -3.54 17.59 2.10
CA ASN A 42 -3.25 19.03 2.28
C ASN A 42 -3.03 19.78 0.95
N LEU A 43 -3.73 19.35 -0.11
CA LEU A 43 -3.73 20.01 -1.41
C LEU A 43 -5.15 20.51 -1.73
N GLU A 44 -5.27 21.76 -2.15
CA GLU A 44 -6.56 22.37 -2.45
C GLU A 44 -6.70 22.64 -3.94
N VAL A 45 -7.90 22.43 -4.49
CA VAL A 45 -8.20 22.76 -5.89
C VAL A 45 -9.15 23.95 -5.92
N GLU A 46 -8.62 25.10 -6.29
CA GLU A 46 -9.41 26.31 -6.53
C GLU A 46 -10.00 26.29 -7.94
N SER A 47 -11.26 26.72 -8.06
CA SER A 47 -11.92 26.94 -9.35
C SER A 47 -12.02 28.43 -9.61
N HIS A 48 -11.34 28.91 -10.64
CA HIS A 48 -11.36 30.32 -11.03
C HIS A 48 -12.22 30.50 -12.30
N PRO A 49 -13.25 31.35 -12.26
CA PRO A 49 -14.05 31.67 -13.44
C PRO A 49 -13.17 32.11 -14.60
N ASN A 50 -13.44 31.58 -15.80
CA ASN A 50 -12.72 31.90 -17.05
C ASN A 50 -11.21 31.58 -17.07
N ARG A 51 -10.63 31.00 -16.01
CA ARG A 51 -9.22 30.57 -15.96
C ARG A 51 -9.06 29.07 -15.79
N GLY A 52 -9.98 28.41 -15.09
CA GLY A 52 -9.97 26.97 -14.86
C GLY A 52 -9.57 26.60 -13.43
N LEU A 53 -8.99 25.40 -13.27
CA LEU A 53 -8.65 24.80 -11.99
C LEU A 53 -7.18 25.05 -11.64
N ARG A 54 -6.89 25.44 -10.40
CA ARG A 54 -5.51 25.58 -9.89
C ARG A 54 -5.33 24.71 -8.65
N LEU A 55 -4.21 23.98 -8.61
CA LEU A 55 -3.81 23.22 -7.43
C LEU A 55 -2.95 24.09 -6.52
N LEU A 56 -3.32 24.15 -5.25
CA LEU A 56 -2.59 24.80 -4.15
C LEU A 56 -2.09 23.78 -3.15
N GLY A 57 -1.03 24.18 -2.45
CA GLY A 57 -0.40 23.40 -1.41
C GLY A 57 1.11 23.43 -1.56
N ARG A 58 1.77 22.85 -0.57
CA ARG A 58 3.23 22.73 -0.52
C ARG A 58 3.74 21.72 -1.54
N GLU A 59 4.92 21.98 -2.09
CA GLU A 59 5.53 21.16 -3.13
C GLU A 59 5.91 19.77 -2.60
N ARG A 60 6.35 19.67 -1.34
CA ARG A 60 6.62 18.38 -0.68
C ARG A 60 5.37 17.48 -0.64
N GLU A 61 4.23 18.02 -0.24
CA GLU A 61 2.93 17.34 -0.14
C GLU A 61 2.43 16.94 -1.53
N ARG A 62 2.62 17.83 -2.51
CA ARG A 62 2.31 17.56 -3.92
C ARG A 62 3.13 16.39 -4.47
N ARG A 63 4.45 16.38 -4.23
CA ARG A 63 5.33 15.29 -4.66
C ARG A 63 5.03 13.98 -3.93
N ARG A 64 4.73 14.02 -2.62
CA ARG A 64 4.29 12.84 -1.87
C ARG A 64 3.00 12.25 -2.46
N CYS A 65 2.03 13.09 -2.81
CA CYS A 65 0.80 12.64 -3.46
C CYS A 65 1.05 12.02 -4.84
N ILE A 66 1.94 12.61 -5.64
CA ILE A 66 2.37 12.03 -6.93
C ILE A 66 2.99 10.64 -6.69
N MET A 67 3.94 10.53 -5.76
CA MET A 67 4.62 9.27 -5.47
C MET A 67 3.68 8.19 -4.94
N ASP A 68 2.72 8.55 -4.09
CA ASP A 68 1.70 7.64 -3.58
C ASP A 68 0.81 7.11 -4.72
N ILE A 69 0.31 7.98 -5.60
CA ILE A 69 -0.50 7.54 -6.74
C ILE A 69 0.32 6.61 -7.65
N ILE A 70 1.57 6.98 -7.94
CA ILE A 70 2.43 6.22 -8.85
C ILE A 70 2.83 4.86 -8.27
N LEU A 71 3.29 4.83 -7.01
CA LEU A 71 3.83 3.60 -6.41
C LEU A 71 2.75 2.66 -5.86
N THR A 72 1.65 3.21 -5.34
CA THR A 72 0.57 2.44 -4.70
C THR A 72 -0.51 2.06 -5.70
N ARG A 73 -0.98 2.99 -6.54
CA ARG A 73 -2.13 2.76 -7.43
C ARG A 73 -1.76 2.26 -8.82
N LEU A 74 -0.56 2.60 -9.30
CA LEU A 74 -0.08 2.17 -10.63
C LEU A 74 0.89 0.96 -10.56
N GLY A 75 1.15 0.43 -9.37
CA GLY A 75 1.80 -0.87 -9.18
C GLY A 75 3.29 -0.93 -9.51
N LEU A 76 4.00 0.21 -9.57
CA LEU A 76 5.42 0.29 -9.93
C LEU A 76 6.38 -0.29 -8.88
N SER A 77 5.90 -0.65 -7.70
CA SER A 77 6.70 -1.24 -6.61
C SER A 77 6.77 -2.78 -6.62
N SER A 78 6.06 -3.44 -7.55
CA SER A 78 6.04 -4.90 -7.65
C SER A 78 7.33 -5.42 -8.27
N ALA A 79 8.05 -6.28 -7.52
CA ALA A 79 9.23 -7.02 -7.97
C ALA A 79 8.86 -7.93 -9.16
N GLY A 80 8.94 -7.37 -10.37
CA GLY A 80 8.61 -8.02 -11.64
C GLY A 80 8.78 -7.10 -12.86
N ALA A 81 9.25 -5.87 -12.65
CA ALA A 81 9.34 -4.79 -13.63
C ALA A 81 10.45 -4.95 -14.70
N LYS A 82 10.71 -6.18 -15.15
CA LYS A 82 11.31 -6.40 -16.49
C LYS A 82 10.26 -6.32 -17.61
N GLN A 83 8.98 -6.27 -17.28
CA GLN A 83 7.93 -5.92 -18.24
C GLN A 83 7.60 -4.43 -18.13
N TYR A 84 7.82 -3.73 -19.24
CA TYR A 84 7.36 -2.37 -19.49
C TYR A 84 5.88 -2.26 -19.13
N ASN A 85 5.59 -1.66 -17.98
CA ASN A 85 4.24 -1.29 -17.63
C ASN A 85 3.82 -0.11 -18.55
N PRO A 86 2.76 -0.21 -19.37
CA PRO A 86 2.28 0.89 -20.22
C PRO A 86 1.98 2.19 -19.47
N PHE A 87 1.78 2.12 -18.15
CA PHE A 87 1.59 3.30 -17.31
C PHE A 87 2.89 4.03 -16.96
N SER A 88 4.05 3.36 -17.03
CA SER A 88 5.36 3.99 -16.84
C SER A 88 5.66 4.97 -17.98
N SER A 89 5.34 4.64 -19.23
CA SER A 89 5.46 5.55 -20.37
C SER A 89 4.47 6.71 -20.30
N MET A 90 3.29 6.51 -19.71
CA MET A 90 2.34 7.60 -19.43
C MET A 90 2.85 8.56 -18.33
N ILE A 91 3.43 8.05 -17.25
CA ILE A 91 4.08 8.89 -16.22
C ILE A 91 5.28 9.62 -16.82
N LEU A 92 6.13 8.94 -17.59
CA LEU A 92 7.30 9.53 -18.25
C LEU A 92 6.90 10.59 -19.29
N SER A 93 5.82 10.36 -20.05
CA SER A 93 5.29 11.34 -21.00
C SER A 93 4.65 12.55 -20.30
N LEU A 94 4.00 12.35 -19.14
CA LEU A 94 3.48 13.44 -18.30
C LEU A 94 4.59 14.29 -17.68
N ILE A 95 5.78 13.71 -17.44
CA ILE A 95 6.97 14.42 -16.92
C ILE A 95 7.84 14.98 -18.08
N GLY A 96 7.50 14.66 -19.33
CA GLY A 96 8.18 15.13 -20.54
C GLY A 96 9.59 14.55 -20.70
N ARG A 97 9.75 13.24 -20.47
CA ARG A 97 11.08 12.62 -20.38
C ARG A 97 11.32 11.60 -21.47
N SER A 98 12.48 11.74 -22.14
CA SER A 98 13.02 10.71 -23.02
C SER A 98 13.57 9.54 -22.22
N GLU A 99 13.58 8.34 -22.80
CA GLU A 99 14.26 7.15 -22.25
C GLU A 99 15.68 7.47 -21.73
N ARG A 100 16.41 8.36 -22.44
CA ARG A 100 17.72 8.86 -22.03
C ARG A 100 17.78 9.51 -20.64
N ASP A 101 16.76 10.27 -20.25
CA ASP A 101 16.73 10.94 -18.93
C ASP A 101 16.59 9.89 -17.80
N ARG A 102 15.84 8.82 -18.08
CA ARG A 102 15.66 7.71 -17.15
C ARG A 102 16.96 6.93 -16.96
N ASP A 103 17.61 6.55 -18.06
CA ASP A 103 18.87 5.81 -18.02
C ASP A 103 19.91 6.55 -17.18
N VAL A 104 20.01 7.87 -17.36
CA VAL A 104 20.95 8.70 -16.60
C VAL A 104 20.64 8.69 -15.11
N ILE A 105 19.37 8.83 -14.72
CA ILE A 105 18.96 8.74 -13.31
C ILE A 105 19.33 7.38 -12.71
N GLU A 106 19.09 6.29 -13.44
CA GLU A 106 19.47 4.95 -12.99
C GLU A 106 20.99 4.78 -12.86
N GLN A 107 21.77 5.37 -13.77
CA GLN A 107 23.24 5.36 -13.68
C GLN A 107 23.76 6.17 -12.50
N ILE A 108 23.16 7.34 -12.21
CA ILE A 108 23.50 8.15 -11.03
C ILE A 108 23.31 7.34 -9.75
N ILE A 109 22.18 6.64 -9.61
CA ILE A 109 21.92 5.79 -8.44
C ILE A 109 22.96 4.66 -8.33
N LYS A 110 23.26 3.96 -9.45
CA LYS A 110 24.26 2.88 -9.47
C LYS A 110 25.68 3.37 -9.16
N ALA A 111 26.04 4.59 -9.59
CA ALA A 111 27.32 5.20 -9.27
C ALA A 111 27.44 5.47 -7.76
N GLU A 112 26.38 5.99 -7.14
CA GLU A 112 26.35 6.25 -5.70
C GLU A 112 26.32 4.97 -4.85
N GLU A 113 25.68 3.90 -5.31
CA GLU A 113 25.78 2.57 -4.68
C GLU A 113 27.23 2.08 -4.61
N ARG A 114 27.96 2.17 -5.74
CA ARG A 114 29.37 1.76 -5.82
C ARG A 114 30.27 2.63 -4.96
N LYS A 115 30.10 3.95 -5.02
CA LYS A 115 30.91 4.93 -4.27
C LYS A 115 30.81 4.72 -2.76
N ASN A 116 29.62 4.44 -2.26
CA ASN A 116 29.34 4.32 -0.83
C ASN A 116 29.35 2.87 -0.31
N ASN A 117 29.66 1.88 -1.15
CA ASN A 117 29.51 0.44 -0.84
C ASN A 117 28.11 0.09 -0.28
N LEU A 118 27.08 0.71 -0.86
CA LEU A 118 25.67 0.52 -0.50
C LEU A 118 24.98 -0.34 -1.56
N ARG A 119 23.88 -0.98 -1.17
CA ARG A 119 22.98 -1.65 -2.12
C ARG A 119 21.53 -1.42 -1.73
N PHE A 120 20.77 -0.83 -2.64
CA PHE A 120 19.33 -0.70 -2.54
C PHE A 120 18.67 -2.04 -2.93
N SER A 121 17.52 -2.34 -2.33
CA SER A 121 16.65 -3.39 -2.87
C SER A 121 16.07 -2.94 -4.22
N ASP A 122 15.65 -3.88 -5.06
CA ASP A 122 15.03 -3.57 -6.36
C ASP A 122 13.84 -2.59 -6.21
N SER A 123 13.03 -2.76 -5.16
CA SER A 123 11.89 -1.89 -4.88
C SER A 123 12.31 -0.48 -4.43
N ALA A 124 13.39 -0.36 -3.65
CA ALA A 124 13.95 0.92 -3.24
C ALA A 124 14.60 1.64 -4.44
N PHE A 125 15.34 0.90 -5.28
CA PHE A 125 15.94 1.43 -6.50
C PHE A 125 14.88 2.02 -7.44
N VAL A 126 13.82 1.26 -7.75
CA VAL A 126 12.71 1.73 -8.61
C VAL A 126 12.00 2.93 -7.99
N SER A 127 11.75 2.91 -6.68
CA SER A 127 11.09 4.01 -5.98
C SER A 127 11.94 5.28 -5.98
N LEU A 128 13.26 5.16 -5.80
CA LEU A 128 14.20 6.27 -5.84
C LEU A 128 14.33 6.85 -7.25
N ALA A 129 14.49 6.00 -8.27
CA ALA A 129 14.53 6.44 -9.67
C ALA A 129 13.24 7.19 -10.07
N CYS A 130 12.09 6.66 -9.64
CA CYS A 130 10.80 7.33 -9.83
C CYS A 130 10.74 8.68 -9.11
N TYR A 131 11.18 8.74 -7.85
CA TYR A 131 11.20 10.00 -7.11
C TYR A 131 12.08 11.04 -7.76
N LEU A 132 13.32 10.70 -8.13
CA LEU A 132 14.25 11.61 -8.79
C LEU A 132 13.64 12.12 -10.09
N THR A 133 13.03 11.25 -10.88
CA THR A 133 12.33 11.63 -12.12
C THR A 133 11.25 12.69 -11.87
N VAL A 134 10.42 12.49 -10.83
CA VAL A 134 9.40 13.47 -10.43
C VAL A 134 10.04 14.76 -9.95
N ALA A 135 11.03 14.70 -9.05
CA ALA A 135 11.71 15.86 -8.49
C ALA A 135 12.33 16.74 -9.58
N ILE A 136 13.13 16.15 -10.47
CA ILE A 136 13.74 16.82 -11.62
C ILE A 136 12.66 17.42 -12.54
N GLY A 137 11.57 16.68 -12.77
CA GLY A 137 10.39 17.13 -13.48
C GLY A 137 9.82 18.43 -12.92
N ARG A 138 9.60 18.46 -11.61
CA ARG A 138 9.04 19.62 -10.90
C ARG A 138 10.03 20.78 -10.85
N MET A 139 11.31 20.53 -10.58
CA MET A 139 12.37 21.55 -10.56
C MET A 139 12.51 22.27 -11.91
N ARG A 140 12.46 21.56 -13.05
CA ARG A 140 12.47 22.20 -14.39
C ARG A 140 11.30 23.15 -14.63
N THR A 141 10.21 22.98 -13.89
CA THR A 141 9.04 23.86 -13.96
C THR A 141 9.05 24.97 -12.91
N GLY A 142 10.18 25.17 -12.22
CA GLY A 142 10.34 26.18 -11.18
C GLY A 142 9.72 25.79 -9.82
N ASN A 143 9.24 24.56 -9.66
CA ASN A 143 8.60 24.09 -8.43
C ASN A 143 9.61 23.32 -7.57
N PHE A 144 10.13 23.96 -6.54
CA PHE A 144 11.15 23.41 -5.63
C PHE A 144 10.54 23.06 -4.27
N ALA A 145 11.07 22.00 -3.65
CA ALA A 145 10.72 21.64 -2.29
C ALA A 145 11.10 22.76 -1.31
N GLU A 146 10.24 22.98 -0.31
CA GLU A 146 10.43 24.01 0.69
C GLU A 146 11.66 23.73 1.57
N ASP A 147 12.28 24.79 2.06
CA ASP A 147 13.25 24.69 3.15
C ASP A 147 12.51 24.37 4.44
N SER A 148 12.76 23.17 4.98
CA SER A 148 12.20 22.74 6.26
C SER A 148 13.33 22.40 7.23
N PRO A 149 13.27 22.86 8.50
CA PRO A 149 14.10 22.34 9.57
C PRO A 149 13.57 20.95 9.97
N GLY A 150 14.08 19.88 9.34
CA GLY A 150 13.62 18.50 9.55
C GLY A 150 14.75 17.48 9.72
N PRO A 151 14.52 16.36 10.43
CA PRO A 151 15.56 15.48 10.96
C PRO A 151 15.94 14.40 9.93
N ALA A 152 17.01 14.61 9.18
CA ALA A 152 17.62 13.52 8.41
C ALA A 152 19.13 13.71 8.29
N LYS A 153 19.83 13.92 9.42
CA LYS A 153 21.28 14.17 9.41
C LYS A 153 22.07 13.04 8.70
N ASP A 154 21.62 11.80 8.86
CA ASP A 154 22.41 10.63 8.45
C ASP A 154 22.31 10.31 6.95
N ARG A 155 21.24 10.76 6.26
CA ARG A 155 20.99 10.51 4.82
C ARG A 155 21.22 11.72 3.94
N VAL A 156 21.40 12.91 4.52
CA VAL A 156 21.68 14.15 3.80
C VAL A 156 22.94 14.06 2.92
N PRO A 157 24.05 13.41 3.32
CA PRO A 157 25.22 13.29 2.45
C PRO A 157 24.92 12.54 1.14
N LEU A 158 24.29 11.35 1.23
CA LEU A 158 23.88 10.57 0.06
C LEU A 158 22.85 11.31 -0.80
N ALA A 159 21.88 11.97 -0.17
CA ALA A 159 20.89 12.80 -0.87
C ALA A 159 21.56 13.94 -1.66
N ARG A 160 22.56 14.59 -1.04
CA ARG A 160 23.32 15.68 -1.65
C ARG A 160 24.09 15.19 -2.87
N ASP A 161 24.79 14.07 -2.75
CA ASP A 161 25.57 13.51 -3.86
C ASP A 161 24.67 13.12 -5.03
N LEU A 162 23.58 12.37 -4.77
CA LEU A 162 22.58 12.00 -5.79
C LEU A 162 22.02 13.23 -6.52
N LEU A 163 21.64 14.27 -5.77
CA LEU A 163 21.08 15.49 -6.35
C LEU A 163 22.15 16.34 -7.04
N ALA A 164 23.39 16.37 -6.57
CA ALA A 164 24.47 17.11 -7.22
C ALA A 164 24.70 16.59 -8.65
N TYR A 165 24.84 15.27 -8.83
CA TYR A 165 24.99 14.68 -10.17
C TYR A 165 23.74 14.90 -11.04
N ALA A 166 22.55 14.73 -10.47
CA ALA A 166 21.31 14.93 -11.22
C ALA A 166 21.14 16.39 -11.65
N THR A 167 21.36 17.34 -10.75
CA THR A 167 21.18 18.77 -11.03
C THR A 167 22.22 19.31 -11.98
N ASP A 168 23.46 18.82 -11.93
CA ASP A 168 24.50 19.12 -12.91
C ASP A 168 24.10 18.65 -14.31
N TYR A 169 23.77 17.36 -14.47
CA TYR A 169 23.36 16.79 -15.76
C TYR A 169 22.12 17.47 -16.35
N PHE A 170 21.13 17.80 -15.51
CA PHE A 170 19.89 18.42 -15.95
C PHE A 170 19.90 19.96 -15.96
N SER A 171 21.05 20.58 -15.64
CA SER A 171 21.24 22.03 -15.57
C SER A 171 20.20 22.73 -14.67
N LEU A 172 20.06 22.22 -13.45
CA LEU A 172 19.12 22.70 -12.43
C LEU A 172 19.87 23.25 -11.21
N PRO A 173 19.28 24.20 -10.46
CA PRO A 173 19.89 24.66 -9.22
C PRO A 173 19.73 23.63 -8.11
N LEU A 174 20.83 23.29 -7.44
CA LEU A 174 20.81 22.49 -6.21
C LEU A 174 20.37 23.37 -5.03
N ARG A 175 19.23 23.03 -4.40
CA ARG A 175 18.69 23.75 -3.24
C ARG A 175 18.70 22.86 -2.00
N GLU A 176 18.95 23.44 -0.83
CA GLU A 176 18.97 22.69 0.44
C GLU A 176 17.62 22.06 0.78
N GLY A 177 16.49 22.69 0.41
CA GLY A 177 15.16 22.12 0.53
C GLY A 177 15.00 20.79 -0.20
N GLU A 178 15.62 20.64 -1.39
CA GLU A 178 15.63 19.42 -2.19
C GLU A 178 16.49 18.33 -1.54
N VAL A 179 17.70 18.70 -1.12
CA VAL A 179 18.63 17.79 -0.44
C VAL A 179 17.99 17.19 0.82
N ARG A 180 17.39 18.05 1.65
CA ARG A 180 16.70 17.59 2.86
C ARG A 180 15.51 16.71 2.55
N PHE A 181 14.70 17.08 1.56
CA PHE A 181 13.52 16.30 1.22
C PHE A 181 13.86 14.93 0.62
N LEU A 182 14.89 14.83 -0.21
CA LEU A 182 15.41 13.54 -0.65
C LEU A 182 16.00 12.75 0.52
N GLY A 183 16.69 13.41 1.46
CA GLY A 183 17.19 12.78 2.69
C GLY A 183 16.07 12.12 3.52
N GLU A 184 14.93 12.81 3.69
CA GLU A 184 13.73 12.26 4.34
C GLU A 184 13.19 11.02 3.60
N ILE A 185 13.21 11.04 2.26
CA ILE A 185 12.72 9.94 1.44
C ILE A 185 13.68 8.74 1.48
N LEU A 186 14.99 8.99 1.44
CA LEU A 186 16.03 7.97 1.60
C LEU A 186 16.02 7.36 2.99
N ALA A 187 15.65 8.09 4.04
CA ALA A 187 15.45 7.52 5.37
C ALA A 187 14.32 6.47 5.37
N GLY A 188 13.33 6.64 4.49
CA GLY A 188 12.30 5.64 4.24
C GLY A 188 12.74 4.46 3.35
N PHE A 189 13.89 4.55 2.68
CA PHE A 189 14.48 3.46 1.91
C PHE A 189 15.63 2.85 2.72
N SER A 190 15.33 1.93 3.64
CA SER A 190 16.40 1.24 4.36
C SER A 190 17.34 0.56 3.36
N PRO A 191 18.67 0.82 3.37
CA PRO A 191 19.62 0.11 2.53
C PRO A 191 19.74 -1.32 3.06
N ALA A 192 19.71 -2.28 2.14
CA ALA A 192 19.85 -3.68 2.49
C ALA A 192 21.24 -4.00 3.06
N HIS A 193 22.26 -3.17 2.86
CA HIS A 193 23.64 -3.45 3.30
C HIS A 193 24.36 -2.22 3.85
N THR A 194 24.04 -1.86 5.08
CA THR A 194 25.04 -1.42 6.08
C THR A 194 24.61 -2.11 7.36
N GLY A 195 25.55 -2.68 8.13
CA GLY A 195 25.30 -3.49 9.33
C GLY A 195 24.57 -2.80 10.50
N ALA A 196 23.84 -1.73 10.22
CA ALA A 196 22.96 -0.99 11.14
C ALA A 196 21.46 -1.26 10.89
N SER A 197 21.07 -2.13 9.94
CA SER A 197 19.65 -2.40 9.60
C SER A 197 18.97 -3.48 10.47
N TYR A 198 19.50 -3.78 11.65
CA TYR A 198 18.80 -4.64 12.63
C TYR A 198 17.81 -3.86 13.52
N GLY A 199 17.77 -2.53 13.47
CA GLY A 199 16.84 -1.71 14.28
C GLY A 199 15.37 -1.91 13.87
N ASN A 200 14.99 -1.47 12.67
CA ASN A 200 13.57 -1.43 12.29
C ASN A 200 12.94 -2.81 12.03
N ALA A 201 13.68 -3.80 11.50
CA ALA A 201 13.08 -5.11 11.19
C ALA A 201 12.71 -5.88 12.48
N VAL A 202 13.59 -5.84 13.48
CA VAL A 202 13.34 -6.45 14.79
C VAL A 202 12.25 -5.67 15.52
N GLU A 203 12.26 -4.35 15.47
CA GLU A 203 11.19 -3.54 16.08
C GLU A 203 9.83 -3.77 15.42
N ILE A 204 9.75 -3.79 14.08
CA ILE A 204 8.49 -4.10 13.37
C ILE A 204 8.01 -5.49 13.73
N GLN A 205 8.91 -6.47 13.80
CA GLN A 205 8.57 -7.82 14.22
C GLN A 205 8.03 -7.83 15.66
N VAL A 206 8.73 -7.19 16.60
CA VAL A 206 8.31 -7.07 18.00
C VAL A 206 6.94 -6.40 18.10
N MET A 207 6.72 -5.32 17.34
CA MET A 207 5.47 -4.56 17.35
C MET A 207 4.31 -5.35 16.72
N ALA A 208 4.55 -6.00 15.58
CA ALA A 208 3.56 -6.85 14.93
C ALA A 208 3.17 -8.02 15.85
N THR A 209 4.15 -8.70 16.43
CA THR A 209 3.92 -9.80 17.38
C THR A 209 3.14 -9.32 18.60
N ARG A 210 3.53 -8.18 19.20
CA ARG A 210 2.85 -7.64 20.38
C ARG A 210 1.40 -7.24 20.08
N PHE A 211 1.16 -6.60 18.95
CA PHE A 211 -0.19 -6.25 18.50
C PHE A 211 -1.06 -7.51 18.30
N ILE A 212 -0.53 -8.53 17.61
CA ILE A 212 -1.25 -9.80 17.40
C ILE A 212 -1.54 -10.50 18.72
N GLN A 213 -0.59 -10.51 19.66
CA GLN A 213 -0.78 -11.09 20.99
C GLN A 213 -1.87 -10.38 21.78
N ASN A 214 -1.87 -9.05 21.80
CA ASN A 214 -2.91 -8.29 22.51
C ASN A 214 -4.29 -8.51 21.90
N VAL A 215 -4.41 -8.39 20.58
CA VAL A 215 -5.67 -8.68 19.87
C VAL A 215 -6.14 -10.12 20.12
N SER A 216 -5.22 -11.09 20.11
CA SER A 216 -5.55 -12.50 20.38
C SER A 216 -6.08 -12.71 21.80
N ARG A 217 -5.44 -12.06 22.79
CA ARG A 217 -5.83 -12.10 24.20
C ARG A 217 -7.22 -11.50 24.37
N ASP A 218 -7.46 -10.33 23.81
CA ASP A 218 -8.68 -9.56 24.03
C ASP A 218 -9.88 -10.11 23.23
N LEU A 219 -9.62 -10.81 22.12
CA LEU A 219 -10.64 -11.59 21.39
C LEU A 219 -10.86 -13.00 21.94
N HIS A 220 -9.98 -13.49 22.83
CA HIS A 220 -9.94 -14.90 23.24
C HIS A 220 -9.82 -15.89 22.07
N ILE A 221 -9.15 -15.48 20.99
CA ILE A 221 -8.89 -16.30 19.80
C ILE A 221 -7.40 -16.19 19.52
N ASP A 222 -6.68 -17.31 19.60
CA ASP A 222 -5.25 -17.28 19.28
C ASP A 222 -5.02 -17.00 17.77
N LEU A 223 -4.55 -15.81 17.42
CA LEU A 223 -4.20 -15.45 16.05
C LEU A 223 -2.68 -15.47 15.82
N THR A 224 -1.90 -15.89 16.82
CA THR A 224 -0.43 -15.83 16.81
C THR A 224 0.19 -16.82 15.80
N SER A 225 -0.57 -17.86 15.44
CA SER A 225 -0.18 -18.87 14.44
C SER A 225 -0.56 -18.50 13.00
N ASP A 226 -1.31 -17.41 12.77
CA ASP A 226 -1.70 -17.00 11.41
C ASP A 226 -0.57 -16.18 10.75
N PHE A 227 0.30 -16.89 10.02
CA PHE A 227 1.43 -16.28 9.30
C PHE A 227 0.99 -15.27 8.23
N THR A 228 -0.19 -15.47 7.63
CA THR A 228 -0.75 -14.53 6.65
C THR A 228 -1.11 -13.20 7.29
N PHE A 229 -1.70 -13.24 8.49
CA PHE A 229 -2.02 -12.06 9.29
C PHE A 229 -0.76 -11.32 9.72
N TYR A 230 0.22 -12.04 10.25
CA TYR A 230 1.54 -11.48 10.58
C TYR A 230 2.17 -10.75 9.39
N THR A 231 2.28 -11.42 8.25
CA THR A 231 2.90 -10.86 7.03
C THR A 231 2.13 -9.63 6.52
N SER A 232 0.80 -9.66 6.59
CA SER A 232 -0.04 -8.53 6.18
C SER A 232 0.16 -7.31 7.09
N LEU A 233 0.23 -7.54 8.41
CA LEU A 233 0.48 -6.50 9.40
C LEU A 233 1.88 -5.91 9.27
N GLU A 234 2.90 -6.76 9.12
CA GLU A 234 4.28 -6.32 8.91
C GLU A 234 4.38 -5.42 7.66
N LYS A 235 3.77 -5.84 6.55
CA LYS A 235 3.73 -5.05 5.31
C LYS A 235 3.02 -3.71 5.53
N HIS A 236 1.93 -3.70 6.29
CA HIS A 236 1.20 -2.49 6.64
C HIS A 236 2.06 -1.56 7.50
N LEU A 237 2.65 -2.02 8.60
CA LEU A 237 3.52 -1.21 9.47
C LEU A 237 4.70 -0.62 8.70
N ARG A 238 5.33 -1.40 7.81
CA ARG A 238 6.37 -0.90 6.90
C ARG A 238 5.86 0.21 6.00
N ALA A 239 4.67 0.07 5.41
CA ALA A 239 4.10 1.09 4.53
C ALA A 239 3.64 2.35 5.27
N THR A 240 3.10 2.17 6.47
CA THR A 240 2.59 3.19 7.37
C THR A 240 3.73 4.05 7.95
N LEU A 241 4.84 3.44 8.38
CA LEU A 241 6.10 4.15 8.70
C LEU A 241 6.64 5.02 7.55
N LEU A 242 6.27 4.69 6.32
CA LEU A 242 6.67 5.43 5.12
C LEU A 242 5.63 6.47 4.68
N ASN A 243 4.58 6.71 5.48
CA ASN A 243 3.44 7.58 5.16
C ASN A 243 2.72 7.20 3.85
N ARG A 244 2.72 5.92 3.48
CA ARG A 244 2.17 5.42 2.20
C ARG A 244 0.71 4.96 2.26
N PHE A 245 0.09 4.91 3.44
CA PHE A 245 -1.20 4.20 3.62
C PHE A 245 -2.47 5.08 3.64
N ASP A 246 -2.31 6.40 3.71
CA ASP A 246 -3.39 7.41 3.74
C ASP A 246 -4.30 7.44 2.47
N SER A 247 -4.11 6.54 1.50
CA SER A 247 -4.76 6.61 0.18
C SER A 247 -5.82 5.55 -0.11
N LEU A 248 -6.23 4.75 0.87
CA LEU A 248 -7.32 3.81 0.65
C LEU A 248 -8.67 4.55 0.52
N PRO A 249 -9.47 4.28 -0.53
CA PRO A 249 -10.86 4.70 -0.57
C PRO A 249 -11.61 4.14 0.66
N GLN A 250 -12.62 4.87 1.16
CA GLN A 250 -13.58 4.28 2.10
C GLN A 250 -14.14 2.99 1.49
N ASN A 251 -13.79 1.85 2.09
CA ASN A 251 -14.17 0.55 1.59
C ASN A 251 -15.64 0.29 1.94
N SER A 252 -16.46 -0.20 1.01
CA SER A 252 -17.83 -0.64 1.32
C SER A 252 -17.86 -1.81 2.32
N ALA A 253 -16.75 -2.54 2.47
CA ALA A 253 -16.57 -3.58 3.48
C ALA A 253 -16.56 -3.06 4.93
N LEU A 254 -16.36 -1.75 5.12
CA LEU A 254 -16.22 -1.11 6.44
C LEU A 254 -17.54 -1.15 7.22
N GLU A 255 -18.65 -0.84 6.55
CA GLU A 255 -19.99 -0.93 7.12
C GLU A 255 -20.36 -2.39 7.45
N LEU A 256 -19.95 -3.33 6.60
CA LEU A 256 -20.14 -4.76 6.82
C LEU A 256 -19.36 -5.26 8.05
N ILE A 257 -18.09 -4.86 8.21
CA ILE A 257 -17.27 -5.25 9.37
C ILE A 257 -17.79 -4.59 10.64
N ARG A 258 -18.15 -3.29 10.59
CA ARG A 258 -18.73 -2.59 11.75
C ARG A 258 -20.01 -3.25 12.24
N LYS A 259 -20.87 -3.66 11.31
CA LYS A 259 -22.15 -4.31 11.61
C LYS A 259 -21.99 -5.75 12.09
N ASN A 260 -21.14 -6.53 11.43
CA ASN A 260 -21.05 -7.99 11.66
C ASN A 260 -19.97 -8.39 12.69
N TYR A 261 -18.97 -7.54 12.93
CA TYR A 261 -17.86 -7.80 13.84
C TYR A 261 -17.55 -6.59 14.76
N PRO A 262 -18.54 -6.10 15.53
CA PRO A 262 -18.37 -4.92 16.39
C PRO A 262 -17.27 -5.11 17.44
N ASP A 263 -17.09 -6.32 17.96
CA ASP A 263 -16.02 -6.65 18.91
C ASP A 263 -14.63 -6.53 18.30
N VAL A 264 -14.45 -7.00 17.06
CA VAL A 264 -13.17 -6.86 16.34
C VAL A 264 -12.85 -5.39 16.17
N MET A 265 -13.82 -4.57 15.77
CA MET A 265 -13.61 -3.13 15.59
C MET A 265 -13.22 -2.44 16.90
N ARG A 266 -13.93 -2.75 18.00
CA ARG A 266 -13.65 -2.20 19.33
C ARG A 266 -12.24 -2.56 19.81
N ILE A 267 -11.88 -3.84 19.72
CA ILE A 267 -10.58 -4.34 20.18
C ILE A 267 -9.44 -3.79 19.32
N THR A 268 -9.61 -3.79 17.99
CA THR A 268 -8.61 -3.19 17.08
C THR A 268 -8.36 -1.73 17.44
N LYS A 269 -9.43 -0.97 17.74
CA LYS A 269 -9.33 0.44 18.16
C LYS A 269 -8.66 0.61 19.52
N GLN A 270 -8.94 -0.27 20.49
CA GLN A 270 -8.27 -0.26 21.80
C GLN A 270 -6.77 -0.51 21.68
N GLU A 271 -6.35 -1.35 20.73
CA GLU A 271 -4.95 -1.73 20.54
C GLU A 271 -4.18 -0.80 19.59
N LEU A 272 -4.84 0.17 18.93
CA LEU A 272 -4.15 1.15 18.07
C LEU A 272 -3.03 1.95 18.76
N PRO A 273 -3.15 2.41 20.03
CA PRO A 273 -2.13 3.25 20.66
C PRO A 273 -0.73 2.63 20.64
N ILE A 274 -0.63 1.29 20.66
CA ILE A 274 0.67 0.61 20.58
C ILE A 274 1.34 0.86 19.23
N LEU A 275 0.56 0.82 18.16
CA LEU A 275 1.03 1.07 16.81
C LEU A 275 1.28 2.57 16.62
N GLU A 276 0.34 3.43 17.03
CA GLU A 276 0.47 4.90 16.94
C GLU A 276 1.73 5.42 17.65
N ASN A 277 2.04 4.88 18.83
CA ASN A 277 3.25 5.23 19.59
C ASN A 277 4.53 4.81 18.86
N TYR A 278 4.49 3.68 18.14
CA TYR A 278 5.62 3.18 17.38
C TYR A 278 5.84 3.95 16.06
N VAL A 279 4.76 4.26 15.34
CA VAL A 279 4.82 4.94 14.05
C VAL A 279 4.85 6.47 14.17
N HIS A 280 4.68 7.00 15.38
CA HIS A 280 4.64 8.43 15.69
C HIS A 280 3.62 9.24 14.87
N HIS A 281 2.53 8.59 14.45
CA HIS A 281 1.41 9.24 13.78
C HIS A 281 0.08 8.58 14.18
N ARG A 282 -1.02 9.31 13.97
CA ARG A 282 -2.36 8.77 14.16
C ARG A 282 -2.71 7.79 13.06
N ILE A 283 -3.33 6.68 13.41
CA ILE A 283 -3.84 5.71 12.45
C ILE A 283 -5.21 6.19 11.97
N SER A 284 -5.39 6.29 10.65
CA SER A 284 -6.64 6.76 10.06
C SER A 284 -7.78 5.73 10.20
N GLU A 285 -9.04 6.16 10.07
CA GLU A 285 -10.19 5.24 10.08
C GLU A 285 -10.09 4.17 8.96
N ASN A 286 -9.45 4.50 7.84
CA ASN A 286 -9.21 3.56 6.74
C ASN A 286 -8.20 2.47 7.14
N GLU A 287 -7.14 2.84 7.85
CA GLU A 287 -6.13 1.91 8.36
C GLU A 287 -6.69 1.03 9.49
N LEU A 288 -7.47 1.60 10.41
CA LEU A 288 -8.22 0.83 11.41
C LEU A 288 -9.07 -0.26 10.74
N SER A 289 -9.71 0.09 9.63
CA SER A 289 -10.57 -0.82 8.88
C SER A 289 -9.78 -1.91 8.16
N TYR A 290 -8.63 -1.56 7.60
CA TYR A 290 -7.69 -2.51 7.03
C TYR A 290 -7.23 -3.53 8.08
N LEU A 291 -6.81 -3.05 9.26
CA LEU A 291 -6.41 -3.91 10.38
C LEU A 291 -7.55 -4.85 10.80
N ALA A 292 -8.76 -4.30 11.01
CA ALA A 292 -9.93 -5.08 11.39
C ALA A 292 -10.29 -6.14 10.34
N MET A 293 -10.20 -5.83 9.04
CA MET A 293 -10.43 -6.79 7.96
C MET A 293 -9.45 -7.95 8.00
N HIS A 294 -8.16 -7.67 8.21
CA HIS A 294 -7.14 -8.72 8.30
C HIS A 294 -7.31 -9.59 9.56
N ILE A 295 -7.77 -9.02 10.67
CA ILE A 295 -8.15 -9.77 11.87
C ILE A 295 -9.37 -10.67 11.59
N CYS A 296 -10.43 -10.14 10.99
CA CYS A 296 -11.61 -10.93 10.58
C CYS A 296 -11.19 -12.10 9.68
N ALA A 297 -10.35 -11.85 8.67
CA ALA A 297 -9.88 -12.90 7.79
C ALA A 297 -9.05 -13.98 8.52
N ALA A 298 -8.26 -13.60 9.52
CA ALA A 298 -7.51 -14.54 10.36
C ALA A 298 -8.43 -15.39 11.25
N ILE A 299 -9.47 -14.77 11.83
CA ILE A 299 -10.51 -15.47 12.57
C ILE A 299 -11.22 -16.48 11.67
N GLU A 300 -11.62 -16.09 10.47
CA GLU A 300 -12.29 -16.98 9.52
C GLU A 300 -11.39 -18.13 9.06
N ARG A 301 -10.10 -17.91 8.81
CA ARG A 301 -9.14 -19.00 8.53
C ARG A 301 -9.00 -19.95 9.72
N LYS A 302 -8.96 -19.42 10.94
CA LYS A 302 -8.90 -20.24 12.15
C LYS A 302 -10.19 -21.03 12.39
N ARG A 303 -11.35 -20.45 12.04
CA ARG A 303 -12.67 -21.11 12.08
C ARG A 303 -12.82 -22.16 10.99
N GLY A 304 -12.35 -21.90 9.77
CA GLY A 304 -12.27 -22.86 8.68
C GLY A 304 -11.39 -24.07 9.01
N ASN A 305 -10.42 -23.90 9.91
CA ASN A 305 -9.64 -25.00 10.49
C ASN A 305 -10.36 -25.75 11.64
N ARG A 306 -11.60 -25.39 12.02
CA ARG A 306 -12.37 -26.06 13.07
C ARG A 306 -13.62 -26.75 12.51
N LYS A 307 -13.46 -28.06 12.34
CA LYS A 307 -14.46 -29.14 12.22
C LYS A 307 -15.27 -29.16 10.92
N HIS A 308 -14.80 -29.99 9.98
CA HIS A 308 -15.70 -30.65 9.06
C HIS A 308 -16.82 -31.31 9.88
N ALA A 309 -18.08 -31.10 9.51
CA ALA A 309 -19.17 -31.86 10.11
C ALA A 309 -18.85 -33.35 9.96
N ARG A 310 -18.83 -34.11 11.05
CA ARG A 310 -18.67 -35.56 10.98
C ARG A 310 -20.03 -36.13 10.61
N VAL A 311 -20.16 -36.62 9.38
CA VAL A 311 -21.41 -37.13 8.83
C VAL A 311 -21.32 -38.64 8.68
N ALA A 312 -22.31 -39.36 9.19
CA ALA A 312 -22.50 -40.77 8.87
C ALA A 312 -23.61 -40.88 7.83
N VAL A 313 -23.35 -41.61 6.74
CA VAL A 313 -24.32 -41.81 5.66
C VAL A 313 -25.02 -43.15 5.87
N VAL A 314 -26.33 -43.12 6.06
CA VAL A 314 -27.15 -44.31 6.28
C VAL A 314 -28.02 -44.55 5.03
N CYS A 315 -27.80 -45.65 4.32
CA CYS A 315 -28.50 -45.93 3.05
C CYS A 315 -29.03 -47.37 2.99
N SER A 316 -30.22 -47.57 2.43
CA SER A 316 -30.84 -48.88 2.20
C SER A 316 -30.52 -49.50 0.83
N GLY A 317 -29.83 -48.76 -0.06
CA GLY A 317 -29.70 -49.09 -1.49
C GLY A 317 -28.58 -50.08 -1.88
N GLY A 318 -27.90 -50.72 -0.92
CA GLY A 318 -26.74 -51.58 -1.17
C GLY A 318 -25.43 -50.81 -1.39
N VAL A 319 -24.31 -51.54 -1.49
CA VAL A 319 -22.94 -50.97 -1.46
C VAL A 319 -22.69 -50.00 -2.63
N GLY A 320 -23.04 -50.38 -3.86
CA GLY A 320 -22.73 -49.56 -5.04
C GLY A 320 -23.50 -48.25 -5.16
N THR A 321 -24.75 -48.18 -4.68
CA THR A 321 -25.52 -46.92 -4.69
C THR A 321 -25.12 -45.99 -3.55
N SER A 322 -24.66 -46.55 -2.43
CA SER A 322 -24.15 -45.80 -1.28
C SER A 322 -22.85 -45.08 -1.64
N GLU A 323 -21.95 -45.72 -2.39
CA GLU A 323 -20.71 -45.09 -2.88
C GLU A 323 -21.01 -43.92 -3.82
N LEU A 324 -21.95 -44.07 -4.75
CA LEU A 324 -22.33 -42.98 -5.66
C LEU A 324 -22.92 -41.78 -4.91
N LEU A 325 -23.73 -42.02 -3.88
CA LEU A 325 -24.27 -40.97 -3.02
C LEU A 325 -23.17 -40.26 -2.23
N VAL A 326 -22.22 -41.01 -1.67
CA VAL A 326 -21.06 -40.50 -0.95
C VAL A 326 -20.23 -39.57 -1.84
N GLU A 327 -19.95 -39.98 -3.08
CA GLU A 327 -19.18 -39.16 -4.02
C GLU A 327 -19.94 -37.88 -4.41
N ARG A 328 -21.26 -37.95 -4.64
CA ARG A 328 -22.09 -36.76 -4.88
C ARG A 328 -22.13 -35.79 -3.70
N LEU A 329 -22.11 -36.33 -2.48
CA LEU A 329 -22.11 -35.53 -1.25
C LEU A 329 -20.77 -34.82 -1.04
N LYS A 330 -19.65 -35.53 -1.22
CA LYS A 330 -18.29 -34.94 -1.16
C LYS A 330 -18.08 -33.82 -2.19
N GLN A 331 -18.67 -33.94 -3.38
CA GLN A 331 -18.57 -32.91 -4.42
C GLN A 331 -19.37 -31.64 -4.10
N ARG A 332 -20.39 -31.71 -3.23
CA ARG A 332 -21.33 -30.61 -3.01
C ARG A 332 -21.18 -29.92 -1.66
N PHE A 333 -20.56 -30.56 -0.68
CA PHE A 333 -20.45 -30.06 0.68
C PHE A 333 -19.08 -30.36 1.29
N ASP A 334 -18.62 -29.45 2.15
CA ASP A 334 -17.32 -29.56 2.83
C ASP A 334 -17.49 -30.19 4.23
N PHE A 335 -17.60 -31.53 4.25
CA PHE A 335 -17.74 -32.32 5.49
C PHE A 335 -16.97 -33.64 5.43
N GLN A 336 -16.73 -34.24 6.60
CA GLN A 336 -15.97 -35.48 6.73
C GLN A 336 -16.95 -36.63 6.94
N ILE A 337 -17.02 -37.52 5.96
CA ILE A 337 -17.82 -38.75 6.08
C ILE A 337 -17.03 -39.73 6.94
N VAL A 338 -17.56 -40.06 8.12
CA VAL A 338 -16.87 -40.91 9.10
C VAL A 338 -17.36 -42.35 9.11
N ALA A 339 -18.53 -42.61 8.54
CA ALA A 339 -19.07 -43.94 8.37
C ALA A 339 -20.11 -43.97 7.24
N VAL A 340 -20.21 -45.12 6.58
CA VAL A 340 -21.29 -45.44 5.63
C VAL A 340 -21.87 -46.77 6.07
N THR A 341 -23.15 -46.83 6.37
CA THR A 341 -23.78 -48.05 6.91
C THR A 341 -25.21 -48.24 6.40
N ALA A 342 -25.72 -49.46 6.55
CA ALA A 342 -27.11 -49.78 6.24
C ALA A 342 -28.03 -49.29 7.35
N ALA A 343 -29.29 -48.96 7.01
CA ALA A 343 -30.28 -48.47 7.97
C ALA A 343 -30.49 -49.40 9.18
N HIS A 344 -30.46 -50.72 8.98
CA HIS A 344 -30.59 -51.70 10.05
C HIS A 344 -29.37 -51.79 10.98
N ASN A 345 -28.23 -51.21 10.57
CA ASN A 345 -27.00 -51.16 11.37
C ASN A 345 -26.74 -49.77 11.96
N ALA A 346 -27.67 -48.82 11.81
CA ALA A 346 -27.49 -47.44 12.28
C ALA A 346 -27.29 -47.35 13.80
N ASP A 347 -27.83 -48.30 14.58
CA ASP A 347 -27.64 -48.35 16.03
C ASP A 347 -26.19 -48.56 16.47
N THR A 348 -25.35 -49.16 15.61
CA THR A 348 -23.92 -49.36 15.88
C THR A 348 -23.13 -48.04 15.88
N LEU A 349 -23.68 -46.98 15.28
CA LEU A 349 -23.03 -45.66 15.21
C LEU A 349 -23.07 -44.89 16.53
N LYS A 350 -23.90 -45.30 17.51
CA LYS A 350 -24.02 -44.62 18.82
C LYS A 350 -22.75 -44.71 19.68
N ASN A 351 -21.77 -45.55 19.29
CA ASN A 351 -20.52 -45.81 20.01
C ASN A 351 -19.25 -45.29 19.30
N THR A 352 -19.37 -44.40 18.30
CA THR A 352 -18.28 -43.86 17.44
C THR A 352 -18.39 -42.35 17.26
#